data_AF-A0A9X4XDP6-F1
#
_entry.id   AF-A0A9X4XDP6-F1
#
_cell.length_a   1.000
_cell.length_b   1.000
_cell.length_c   1.000
_cell.angle_alpha   90.00
_cell.angle_beta   90.00
_cell.angle_gamma   90.00
#
_symmetry.space_group_name_H-M   'P 1'
#
loop_
_entity.id
_entity.type
_entity.pdbx_description
1 polymer ?
#
loop_
_entity_poly.entity_id
_entity_poly.type
_entity_poly.pdbx_seq_one_letter_code
_entity_poly.pdbx_strand_id
1 'polypeptide(L)'
;MMKWLVNESDHYVFHVHAGSLAQKDIEEIMEYQEHCLKYVLQVLRLELEEKIHYFLCDSLDEVGMYYGDYVPCSSFFRDPFEIYAVYSRKQKAIGFHQDVLLLANLINRPNAVAIREGLAMFFNKKWFGVHNFEWVLYWLENDQYVSLQRLMKDEYFYDYPPYLTYPVVGAFTQYLIMTYGMDKYLSFYRLNESTVNKRFKEMYGEGIKTIEKEFLDYVRLFKLDYAMKERIIELISEM
;
A
#
# COMPACT_ATOMS: atom_id res chain seq x y z
N MET A 1 0.51 24.52 19.87
CA MET A 1 0.63 23.86 18.55
C MET A 1 1.76 24.54 17.81
N MET A 2 2.79 23.80 17.39
CA MET A 2 3.83 24.37 16.52
C MET A 2 3.19 24.76 15.18
N LYS A 3 3.67 25.85 14.60
CA LYS A 3 3.15 26.35 13.33
C LYS A 3 3.81 25.57 12.18
N TRP A 4 3.00 24.96 11.32
CA TRP A 4 3.46 24.34 10.08
C TRP A 4 4.04 25.38 9.12
N LEU A 5 5.19 25.07 8.52
CA LEU A 5 5.68 25.75 7.33
C LEU A 5 5.04 25.11 6.11
N VAL A 6 4.64 25.93 5.14
CA VAL A 6 3.91 25.50 3.96
C VAL A 6 4.79 25.66 2.72
N ASN A 7 4.84 24.61 1.90
CA ASN A 7 5.45 24.61 0.58
C ASN A 7 4.46 23.99 -0.41
N GLU A 8 4.41 24.47 -1.64
CA GLU A 8 3.42 24.01 -2.62
C GLU A 8 4.08 23.53 -3.91
N SER A 9 3.55 22.44 -4.46
CA SER A 9 3.79 21.98 -5.83
C SER A 9 2.48 22.03 -6.62
N ASP A 10 2.44 21.43 -7.81
CA ASP A 10 1.27 21.43 -8.68
C ASP A 10 0.06 20.76 -8.02
N HIS A 11 0.25 19.61 -7.38
CA HIS A 11 -0.83 18.80 -6.82
C HIS A 11 -0.80 18.66 -5.29
N TYR A 12 0.20 19.25 -4.61
CA TYR A 12 0.34 19.11 -3.17
C TYR A 12 0.52 20.44 -2.44
N VAL A 13 0.05 20.47 -1.20
CA VAL A 13 0.40 21.47 -0.18
C VAL A 13 1.11 20.74 0.94
N PHE A 14 2.43 20.89 1.02
CA PHE A 14 3.28 20.25 2.03
C PHE A 14 3.37 21.07 3.30
N HIS A 15 3.13 20.42 4.43
CA HIS A 15 3.24 20.98 5.78
C HIS A 15 4.43 20.34 6.49
N VAL A 16 5.43 21.14 6.86
CA VAL A 16 6.67 20.67 7.53
C VAL A 16 7.00 21.49 8.77
N HIS A 17 7.71 20.90 9.73
CA HIS A 17 8.19 21.64 10.91
C HIS A 17 9.44 22.45 10.60
N ALA A 18 9.57 23.63 11.22
CA ALA A 18 10.79 24.42 11.13
C ALA A 18 11.98 23.67 11.77
N GLY A 19 13.11 23.59 11.06
CA GLY A 19 14.32 22.86 11.47
C GLY A 19 14.26 21.34 11.26
N SER A 20 13.16 20.80 10.74
CA SER A 20 13.00 19.36 10.48
C SER A 20 13.87 18.86 9.32
N LEU A 21 14.04 17.53 9.25
CA LEU A 21 14.63 16.89 8.07
C LEU A 21 13.75 17.10 6.83
N ALA A 22 12.41 17.06 7.00
CA ALA A 22 11.47 17.31 5.92
C ALA A 22 11.64 18.71 5.31
N GLN A 23 11.83 19.74 6.15
CA GLN A 23 12.11 21.09 5.64
C GLN A 23 13.40 21.13 4.82
N LYS A 24 14.45 20.45 5.28
CA LYS A 24 15.75 20.42 4.58
C LYS A 24 15.64 19.74 3.22
N ASP A 25 14.86 18.68 3.12
CA ASP A 25 14.76 17.84 1.94
C ASP A 25 13.53 18.20 1.07
N ILE A 26 12.84 19.32 1.34
CA ILE A 26 11.50 19.58 0.80
C ILE A 26 11.43 19.59 -0.73
N GLU A 27 12.44 20.13 -1.40
CA GLU A 27 12.49 20.17 -2.87
C GLU A 27 12.54 18.76 -3.47
N GLU A 28 13.35 17.85 -2.89
CA GLU A 28 13.43 16.45 -3.31
C GLU A 28 12.12 15.70 -3.04
N ILE A 29 11.50 15.96 -1.88
CA ILE A 29 10.23 15.33 -1.51
C ILE A 29 9.12 15.75 -2.46
N MET A 30 9.02 17.04 -2.78
CA MET A 30 8.03 17.58 -3.72
C MET A 30 8.19 16.94 -5.10
N GLU A 31 9.41 16.92 -5.65
CA GLU A 31 9.67 16.31 -6.96
C GLU A 31 9.35 14.81 -6.96
N TYR A 32 9.75 14.08 -5.92
CA TYR A 32 9.49 12.65 -5.79
C TYR A 32 7.99 12.35 -5.72
N GLN A 33 7.23 13.08 -4.88
CA GLN A 33 5.80 12.87 -4.75
C GLN A 33 5.02 13.23 -6.01
N GLU A 34 5.39 14.30 -6.71
CA GLU A 34 4.79 14.63 -8.01
C GLU A 34 5.00 13.53 -9.04
N HIS A 35 6.20 12.92 -9.08
CA HIS A 35 6.45 11.78 -9.95
C HIS A 35 5.63 10.55 -9.56
N CYS A 36 5.52 10.25 -8.26
CA CYS A 36 4.67 9.18 -7.76
C CYS A 36 3.21 9.39 -8.15
N LEU A 37 2.66 10.56 -7.85
CA LEU A 37 1.28 10.92 -8.13
C LEU A 37 0.97 10.85 -9.61
N LYS A 38 1.81 11.44 -10.46
CA LYS A 38 1.64 11.42 -11.92
C LYS A 38 1.48 9.98 -12.43
N TYR A 39 2.29 9.06 -11.93
CA TYR A 39 2.18 7.66 -12.30
C TYR A 39 0.87 7.02 -11.79
N VAL A 40 0.44 7.33 -10.56
CA VAL A 40 -0.83 6.84 -10.01
C VAL A 40 -2.02 7.34 -10.84
N LEU A 41 -2.09 8.65 -11.11
CA LEU A 41 -3.16 9.25 -11.90
C LEU A 41 -3.23 8.64 -13.31
N GLN A 42 -2.09 8.44 -13.97
CA GLN A 42 -2.03 7.79 -15.28
C GLN A 42 -2.53 6.35 -15.25
N VAL A 43 -2.08 5.54 -14.29
CA VAL A 43 -2.42 4.12 -14.21
C VAL A 43 -3.88 3.92 -13.82
N LEU A 44 -4.38 4.72 -12.88
CA LEU A 44 -5.77 4.67 -12.41
C LEU A 44 -6.75 5.44 -13.30
N ARG A 45 -6.24 6.21 -14.27
CA ARG A 45 -7.00 7.09 -15.18
C ARG A 45 -7.88 8.06 -14.39
N LEU A 46 -7.27 8.73 -13.42
CA LEU A 46 -7.89 9.72 -12.56
C LEU A 46 -7.38 11.11 -12.90
N GLU A 47 -8.22 12.10 -12.64
CA GLU A 47 -7.88 13.51 -12.64
C GLU A 47 -8.07 14.02 -11.21
N LEU A 48 -7.23 14.97 -10.81
CA LEU A 48 -7.24 15.55 -9.48
C LEU A 48 -7.53 17.05 -9.60
N GLU A 49 -8.65 17.49 -9.01
CA GLU A 49 -9.07 18.89 -9.04
C GLU A 49 -8.52 19.68 -7.83
N GLU A 50 -8.34 19.01 -6.70
CA GLU A 50 -7.94 19.60 -5.42
C GLU A 50 -6.54 19.14 -5.01
N LYS A 51 -5.74 20.02 -4.42
CA LYS A 51 -4.41 19.63 -3.93
C LYS A 51 -4.50 18.73 -2.71
N ILE A 52 -3.59 17.77 -2.62
CA ILE A 52 -3.42 16.91 -1.44
C ILE A 52 -2.59 17.65 -0.38
N HIS A 53 -3.14 17.79 0.81
CA HIS A 53 -2.43 18.33 1.97
C HIS A 53 -1.56 17.24 2.59
N TYR A 54 -0.24 17.39 2.46
CA TYR A 54 0.72 16.39 2.88
C TYR A 54 1.51 16.86 4.10
N PHE A 55 1.21 16.29 5.26
CA PHE A 55 1.83 16.61 6.54
C PHE A 55 3.00 15.67 6.82
N LEU A 56 4.21 16.22 6.88
CA LEU A 56 5.44 15.48 7.13
C LEU A 56 5.83 15.64 8.60
N CYS A 57 5.50 14.61 9.39
CA CYS A 57 5.72 14.53 10.82
C CYS A 57 7.14 14.03 11.14
N ASP A 58 7.70 14.47 12.26
CA ASP A 58 9.07 14.10 12.65
C ASP A 58 9.15 12.70 13.30
N SER A 59 8.02 12.15 13.79
CA SER A 59 7.96 10.87 14.50
C SER A 59 6.64 10.10 14.31
N LEU A 60 6.68 8.80 14.60
CA LEU A 60 5.51 7.91 14.60
C LEU A 60 4.46 8.36 15.63
N ASP A 61 4.91 8.82 16.79
CA ASP A 61 4.05 9.31 17.87
C ASP A 61 3.25 10.55 17.42
N GLU A 62 3.88 11.43 16.65
CA GLU A 62 3.21 12.61 16.10
C GLU A 62 2.12 12.21 15.11
N VAL A 63 2.39 11.25 14.22
CA VAL A 63 1.37 10.73 13.32
C VAL A 63 0.23 10.09 14.11
N GLY A 64 0.53 9.29 15.14
CA GLY A 64 -0.49 8.71 16.04
C GLY A 64 -1.35 9.75 16.76
N MET A 65 -0.74 10.86 17.18
CA MET A 65 -1.47 12.01 17.75
C MET A 65 -2.45 12.60 16.73
N TYR A 66 -2.04 12.80 15.48
CA TYR A 66 -2.94 13.30 14.43
C TYR A 66 -3.98 12.28 14.00
N TYR A 67 -3.65 10.98 14.04
CA TYR A 67 -4.60 9.91 13.78
C TYR A 67 -5.73 9.91 14.82
N GLY A 68 -5.38 10.20 16.07
CA GLY A 68 -6.32 10.52 17.15
C GLY A 68 -6.44 9.45 18.25
N ASP A 69 -5.77 8.31 18.09
CA ASP A 69 -5.71 7.24 19.10
C ASP A 69 -4.37 7.22 19.86
N TYR A 70 -3.41 8.08 19.48
CA TYR A 70 -2.07 8.17 20.05
C TYR A 70 -1.22 6.89 19.89
N VAL A 71 -1.64 5.95 19.04
CA VAL A 71 -0.86 4.76 18.72
C VAL A 71 0.15 5.12 17.62
N PRO A 72 1.46 4.89 17.83
CA PRO A 72 2.47 5.24 16.84
C PRO A 72 2.22 4.53 15.51
N CYS A 73 2.16 5.28 14.41
CA CYS A 73 1.97 4.74 13.06
C CYS A 73 2.80 5.49 12.03
N SER A 74 3.13 4.84 10.91
CA SER A 74 4.01 5.39 9.89
C SER A 74 3.36 6.48 9.06
N SER A 75 2.09 6.29 8.74
CA SER A 75 1.31 7.19 7.90
C SER A 75 -0.17 6.80 7.92
N PHE A 76 -1.03 7.76 7.59
CA PHE A 76 -2.44 7.54 7.27
C PHE A 76 -2.93 8.64 6.32
N PHE A 77 -4.09 8.43 5.71
CA PHE A 77 -4.81 9.47 4.98
C PHE A 77 -6.13 9.80 5.68
N ARG A 78 -6.62 11.02 5.48
CA ARG A 78 -7.94 11.47 5.93
C ARG A 78 -8.67 12.12 4.76
N ASP A 79 -9.92 11.72 4.58
CA ASP A 79 -10.79 12.30 3.56
C ASP A 79 -11.06 13.80 3.85
N PRO A 80 -11.13 14.67 2.82
CA PRO A 80 -11.10 14.31 1.41
C PRO A 80 -9.69 14.24 0.80
N PHE A 81 -8.70 14.98 1.29
CA PHE A 81 -7.38 15.09 0.64
C PHE A 81 -6.22 15.40 1.61
N GLU A 82 -6.18 14.75 2.77
CA GLU A 82 -5.07 14.89 3.74
C GLU A 82 -4.26 13.59 3.84
N ILE A 83 -2.94 13.69 3.89
CA ILE A 83 -2.02 12.60 4.19
C ILE A 83 -1.09 13.05 5.30
N TYR A 84 -0.91 12.21 6.32
CA TYR A 84 0.09 12.38 7.38
C TYR A 84 1.09 11.25 7.27
N ALA A 85 2.38 11.57 7.29
CA ALA A 85 3.44 10.58 7.17
C ALA A 85 4.68 10.98 7.95
N VAL A 86 5.38 9.99 8.51
CA VAL A 86 6.69 10.20 9.13
C VAL A 86 7.74 10.47 8.05
N TYR A 87 8.53 11.52 8.27
CA TYR A 87 9.74 11.80 7.51
C TYR A 87 10.91 12.11 8.46
N SER A 88 11.68 11.07 8.77
CA SER A 88 12.82 11.14 9.69
C SER A 88 14.02 10.39 9.10
N ARG A 89 15.17 10.45 9.79
CA ARG A 89 16.36 9.67 9.41
C ARG A 89 16.14 8.16 9.51
N LYS A 90 15.24 7.71 10.40
CA LYS A 90 14.96 6.29 10.63
C LYS A 90 13.93 5.74 9.65
N GLN A 91 12.95 6.56 9.26
CA GLN A 91 11.83 6.14 8.43
C GLN A 91 11.32 7.30 7.59
N LYS A 92 11.10 7.02 6.30
CA LYS A 92 10.49 7.94 5.33
C LYS A 92 9.27 7.25 4.73
N ALA A 93 8.08 7.60 5.21
CA ALA A 93 6.80 7.01 4.79
C ALA A 93 6.14 7.82 3.65
N ILE A 94 6.95 8.27 2.69
CA ILE A 94 6.49 8.95 1.46
C ILE A 94 6.43 7.96 0.30
N GLY A 95 5.72 8.32 -0.77
CA GLY A 95 5.56 7.52 -1.98
C GLY A 95 4.12 7.07 -2.19
N PHE A 96 3.98 6.07 -3.05
CA PHE A 96 2.68 5.67 -3.61
C PHE A 96 1.60 5.29 -2.60
N HIS A 97 1.96 4.67 -1.48
CA HIS A 97 1.01 3.86 -0.71
C HIS A 97 -0.21 4.66 -0.23
N GLN A 98 -0.01 5.80 0.42
CA GLN A 98 -1.12 6.63 0.90
C GLN A 98 -1.84 7.36 -0.22
N ASP A 99 -1.12 7.84 -1.25
CA ASP A 99 -1.73 8.47 -2.43
C ASP A 99 -2.70 7.50 -3.11
N VAL A 100 -2.32 6.23 -3.27
CA VAL A 100 -3.19 5.22 -3.88
C VAL A 100 -4.41 4.93 -3.02
N LEU A 101 -4.26 4.78 -1.69
CA LEU A 101 -5.40 4.56 -0.81
C LEU A 101 -6.40 5.72 -0.85
N LEU A 102 -5.89 6.95 -0.83
CA LEU A 102 -6.70 8.16 -0.92
C LEU A 102 -7.42 8.27 -2.28
N LEU A 103 -6.68 8.19 -3.38
CA LEU A 103 -7.23 8.41 -4.73
C LEU A 103 -8.12 7.26 -5.20
N ALA A 104 -7.86 6.03 -4.75
CA ALA A 104 -8.71 4.91 -5.09
C ALA A 104 -10.14 5.08 -4.53
N ASN A 105 -10.34 5.87 -3.46
CA ASN A 105 -11.68 6.22 -2.97
C ASN A 105 -12.51 7.02 -3.99
N LEU A 106 -11.86 7.71 -4.95
CA LEU A 106 -12.55 8.37 -6.07
C LEU A 106 -13.13 7.37 -7.08
N ILE A 107 -12.61 6.14 -7.10
CA ILE A 107 -13.12 5.04 -7.94
C ILE A 107 -14.24 4.32 -7.21
N ASN A 108 -13.95 3.82 -6.00
CA ASN A 108 -14.87 3.16 -5.09
C ASN A 108 -14.18 2.93 -3.73
N ARG A 109 -14.92 2.56 -2.69
CA ARG A 109 -14.34 2.12 -1.41
C ARG A 109 -14.76 0.67 -1.10
N PRO A 110 -14.08 -0.34 -1.67
CA PRO A 110 -14.36 -1.75 -1.37
C PRO A 110 -14.31 -2.00 0.14
N ASN A 111 -15.26 -2.78 0.66
CA ASN A 111 -15.30 -3.10 2.09
C ASN A 111 -14.03 -3.85 2.53
N ALA A 112 -13.61 -4.82 1.73
CA ALA A 112 -12.44 -5.66 2.01
C ALA A 112 -11.13 -4.85 2.02
N VAL A 113 -10.50 -4.76 3.20
CA VAL A 113 -9.20 -4.09 3.44
C VAL A 113 -8.14 -4.64 2.49
N ALA A 114 -8.06 -5.97 2.35
CA ALA A 114 -7.10 -6.63 1.45
C ALA A 114 -7.16 -6.15 0.00
N ILE A 115 -8.34 -5.75 -0.51
CA ILE A 115 -8.47 -5.21 -1.87
C ILE A 115 -7.88 -3.80 -1.93
N ARG A 116 -8.16 -2.96 -0.93
CA ARG A 116 -7.63 -1.59 -0.86
C ARG A 116 -6.11 -1.58 -0.69
N GLU A 117 -5.62 -2.30 0.30
CA GLU A 117 -4.19 -2.44 0.59
C GLU A 117 -3.45 -3.17 -0.54
N GLY A 118 -4.08 -4.15 -1.18
CA GLY A 118 -3.52 -4.84 -2.33
C GLY A 118 -3.21 -3.91 -3.49
N LEU A 119 -4.10 -2.97 -3.80
CA LEU A 119 -3.85 -1.95 -4.84
C LEU A 119 -2.71 -1.01 -4.43
N ALA A 120 -2.70 -0.51 -3.19
CA ALA A 120 -1.61 0.33 -2.69
C ALA A 120 -0.25 -0.39 -2.75
N MET A 121 -0.22 -1.66 -2.35
CA MET A 121 0.99 -2.49 -2.39
C MET A 121 1.40 -2.89 -3.81
N PHE A 122 0.47 -2.96 -4.77
CA PHE A 122 0.81 -3.11 -6.18
C PHE A 122 1.64 -1.92 -6.70
N PHE A 123 1.35 -0.69 -6.26
CA PHE A 123 2.18 0.46 -6.61
C PHE A 123 3.47 0.52 -5.81
N ASN A 124 3.40 0.22 -4.50
CA ASN A 124 4.56 0.26 -3.62
C ASN A 124 5.62 -0.80 -3.98
N LYS A 125 5.19 -1.94 -4.57
CA LYS A 125 5.97 -3.12 -5.00
C LYS A 125 6.74 -3.86 -3.91
N LYS A 126 7.06 -3.19 -2.82
CA LYS A 126 7.99 -3.64 -1.81
C LYS A 126 7.45 -3.41 -0.41
N TRP A 127 7.92 -4.24 0.51
CA TRP A 127 7.78 -4.06 1.95
C TRP A 127 9.15 -4.24 2.59
N PHE A 128 9.60 -3.22 3.35
CA PHE A 128 10.97 -3.13 3.88
C PHE A 128 12.09 -3.38 2.85
N GLY A 129 11.89 -2.90 1.62
CA GLY A 129 12.87 -2.99 0.53
C GLY A 129 12.86 -4.31 -0.25
N VAL A 130 12.15 -5.33 0.24
CA VAL A 130 12.00 -6.64 -0.41
C VAL A 130 10.73 -6.65 -1.27
N HIS A 131 10.79 -7.23 -2.46
CA HIS A 131 9.64 -7.24 -3.38
C HIS A 131 8.51 -8.10 -2.81
N ASN A 132 7.26 -7.68 -3.02
CA ASN A 132 6.08 -8.37 -2.50
C ASN A 132 6.07 -9.86 -2.87
N PHE A 133 6.49 -10.18 -4.09
CA PHE A 133 6.58 -11.54 -4.60
C PHE A 133 7.62 -12.40 -3.86
N GLU A 134 8.74 -11.81 -3.43
CA GLU A 134 9.81 -12.50 -2.70
C GLU A 134 9.36 -12.85 -1.28
N TRP A 135 8.60 -11.96 -0.64
CA TRP A 135 7.91 -12.27 0.61
C TRP A 135 6.97 -13.48 0.48
N VAL A 136 6.17 -13.56 -0.59
CA VAL A 136 5.28 -14.71 -0.81
C VAL A 136 6.07 -16.02 -0.97
N LEU A 137 7.16 -16.00 -1.75
CA LEU A 137 8.06 -17.15 -1.89
C LEU A 137 8.59 -17.60 -0.52
N TYR A 138 9.05 -16.66 0.30
CA TYR A 138 9.52 -16.95 1.65
C TYR A 138 8.43 -17.62 2.51
N TRP A 139 7.21 -17.09 2.54
CA TRP A 139 6.12 -17.68 3.33
C TRP A 139 5.71 -19.07 2.84
N LEU A 140 5.79 -19.33 1.54
CA LEU A 140 5.53 -20.65 0.98
C LEU A 140 6.62 -21.67 1.32
N GLU A 141 7.90 -21.28 1.26
CA GLU A 141 9.03 -22.17 1.61
C GLU A 141 9.05 -22.57 3.09
N ASN A 142 8.46 -21.76 3.96
CA ASN A 142 8.43 -21.98 5.41
C ASN A 142 7.06 -22.47 5.92
N ASP A 143 6.14 -22.87 5.03
CA ASP A 143 4.78 -23.33 5.38
C ASP A 143 3.98 -22.32 6.24
N GLN A 144 4.24 -21.01 6.05
CA GLN A 144 3.65 -19.91 6.81
C GLN A 144 2.67 -19.05 5.99
N TYR A 145 2.47 -19.38 4.72
CA TYR A 145 1.53 -18.67 3.85
C TYR A 145 0.09 -18.70 4.39
N VAL A 146 -0.56 -17.53 4.42
CA VAL A 146 -1.97 -17.38 4.79
C VAL A 146 -2.81 -17.20 3.53
N SER A 147 -3.91 -17.95 3.44
CA SER A 147 -4.74 -17.92 2.23
C SER A 147 -5.41 -16.57 1.99
N LEU A 148 -5.52 -16.19 0.72
CA LEU A 148 -6.24 -14.99 0.28
C LEU A 148 -7.71 -15.06 0.64
N GLN A 149 -8.33 -16.25 0.63
CA GLN A 149 -9.69 -16.39 1.14
C GLN A 149 -9.82 -15.92 2.60
N ARG A 150 -8.79 -16.14 3.41
CA ARG A 150 -8.76 -15.68 4.79
C ARG A 150 -8.45 -14.19 4.88
N LEU A 151 -7.41 -13.73 4.18
CA LEU A 151 -6.99 -12.32 4.21
C LEU A 151 -8.05 -11.36 3.66
N MET A 152 -8.91 -11.80 2.75
CA MET A 152 -10.01 -10.98 2.20
C MET A 152 -11.18 -10.76 3.17
N LYS A 153 -11.09 -11.32 4.39
CA LYS A 153 -12.03 -11.03 5.48
C LYS A 153 -11.39 -10.05 6.45
N ASP A 154 -11.99 -8.88 6.61
CA ASP A 154 -11.44 -7.79 7.42
C ASP A 154 -11.14 -8.20 8.87
N GLU A 155 -11.99 -9.05 9.44
CA GLU A 155 -11.82 -9.60 10.79
C GLU A 155 -10.52 -10.39 10.99
N TYR A 156 -9.90 -10.91 9.91
CA TYR A 156 -8.65 -11.66 9.98
C TYR A 156 -7.46 -10.93 9.37
N PHE A 157 -7.66 -9.87 8.60
CA PHE A 157 -6.55 -9.19 7.92
C PHE A 157 -5.54 -8.61 8.92
N TYR A 158 -6.02 -8.07 10.04
CA TYR A 158 -5.18 -7.47 11.08
C TYR A 158 -4.72 -8.46 12.16
N ASP A 159 -5.20 -9.72 12.13
CA ASP A 159 -4.75 -10.78 13.06
C ASP A 159 -3.34 -11.30 12.72
N TYR A 160 -2.86 -11.01 11.51
CA TYR A 160 -1.57 -11.45 11.02
C TYR A 160 -0.58 -10.28 10.93
N PRO A 161 0.73 -10.55 11.04
CA PRO A 161 1.73 -9.49 10.95
C PRO A 161 1.69 -8.77 9.59
N PRO A 162 1.89 -7.44 9.56
CA PRO A 162 1.76 -6.65 8.33
C PRO A 162 2.80 -7.02 7.26
N TYR A 163 3.99 -7.47 7.67
CA TYR A 163 5.03 -7.99 6.77
C TYR A 163 4.66 -9.32 6.10
N LEU A 164 3.57 -9.98 6.55
CA LEU A 164 2.96 -11.10 5.84
C LEU A 164 1.81 -10.62 4.96
N THR A 165 0.85 -9.89 5.53
CA THR A 165 -0.42 -9.62 4.85
C THR A 165 -0.27 -8.66 3.67
N TYR A 166 0.43 -7.54 3.86
CA TYR A 166 0.58 -6.50 2.84
C TYR A 166 1.34 -7.01 1.60
N PRO A 167 2.48 -7.71 1.74
CA PRO A 167 3.16 -8.30 0.60
C PRO A 167 2.30 -9.34 -0.13
N VAL A 168 1.59 -10.21 0.59
CA VAL A 168 0.74 -11.25 -0.03
C VAL A 168 -0.37 -10.62 -0.89
N VAL A 169 -1.10 -9.64 -0.36
CA VAL A 169 -2.18 -8.99 -1.13
C VAL A 169 -1.65 -8.11 -2.25
N GLY A 170 -0.46 -7.50 -2.08
CA GLY A 170 0.23 -6.75 -3.12
C GLY A 170 0.70 -7.63 -4.28
N ALA A 171 1.31 -8.77 -3.98
CA ALA A 171 1.76 -9.73 -4.98
C ALA A 171 0.56 -10.36 -5.73
N PHE A 172 -0.52 -10.67 -5.02
CA PHE A 172 -1.73 -11.19 -5.64
C PHE A 172 -2.40 -10.15 -6.54
N THR A 173 -2.48 -8.89 -6.09
CA THR A 173 -3.01 -7.79 -6.93
C THR A 173 -2.16 -7.59 -8.18
N GLN A 174 -0.84 -7.65 -8.06
CA GLN A 174 0.06 -7.65 -9.21
C GLN A 174 -0.22 -8.80 -10.17
N TYR A 175 -0.42 -10.02 -9.67
CA TYR A 175 -0.78 -11.17 -10.49
C TYR A 175 -2.10 -10.95 -11.25
N LEU A 176 -3.15 -10.46 -10.59
CA LEU A 176 -4.43 -10.16 -11.23
C LEU A 176 -4.27 -9.14 -12.37
N ILE A 177 -3.53 -8.07 -12.11
CA ILE A 177 -3.31 -7.00 -13.10
C ILE A 177 -2.46 -7.50 -14.27
N MET A 178 -1.41 -8.29 -14.02
CA MET A 178 -0.55 -8.82 -15.07
C MET A 178 -1.25 -9.87 -15.94
N THR A 179 -2.15 -10.67 -15.35
CA THR A 179 -2.87 -11.75 -16.05
C THR A 179 -4.10 -11.25 -16.79
N TYR A 180 -4.89 -10.37 -16.16
CA TYR A 180 -6.20 -9.95 -16.69
C TYR A 180 -6.26 -8.48 -17.13
N GLY A 181 -5.18 -7.71 -16.90
CA GLY A 181 -5.09 -6.31 -17.26
C GLY A 181 -5.66 -5.36 -16.22
N MET A 182 -5.15 -4.12 -16.21
CA MET A 182 -5.58 -3.06 -15.29
C MET A 182 -7.07 -2.73 -15.43
N ASP A 183 -7.61 -2.65 -16.65
CA ASP A 183 -9.03 -2.33 -16.87
C ASP A 183 -9.98 -3.33 -16.21
N LYS A 184 -9.61 -4.62 -16.25
CA LYS A 184 -10.36 -5.68 -15.60
C LYS A 184 -10.26 -5.57 -14.08
N TYR A 185 -9.08 -5.28 -13.56
CA TYR A 185 -8.88 -5.07 -12.12
C TYR A 185 -9.67 -3.85 -11.61
N LEU A 186 -9.64 -2.71 -12.31
CA LEU A 186 -10.42 -1.53 -11.92
C LEU A 186 -11.92 -1.80 -11.95
N SER A 187 -12.40 -2.60 -12.91
CA SER A 187 -13.80 -3.07 -12.93
C SER A 187 -14.09 -3.94 -11.70
N PHE A 188 -13.18 -4.82 -11.32
CA PHE A 188 -13.28 -5.60 -10.08
C PHE A 188 -13.27 -4.71 -8.84
N TYR A 189 -12.47 -3.63 -8.81
CA TYR A 189 -12.40 -2.69 -7.70
C TYR A 189 -13.69 -1.88 -7.53
N ARG A 190 -14.38 -1.55 -8.63
CA ARG A 190 -15.67 -0.83 -8.61
C ARG A 190 -16.85 -1.64 -8.09
N LEU A 191 -16.75 -2.97 -7.98
CA LEU A 191 -17.87 -3.79 -7.52
C LEU A 191 -18.23 -3.51 -6.05
N ASN A 192 -19.52 -3.53 -5.76
CA ASN A 192 -20.08 -3.43 -4.40
C ASN A 192 -20.59 -4.77 -3.85
N GLU A 193 -20.24 -5.89 -4.49
CA GLU A 193 -20.54 -7.23 -3.99
C GLU A 193 -19.72 -7.52 -2.72
N SER A 194 -20.42 -7.76 -1.62
CA SER A 194 -19.85 -7.99 -0.28
C SER A 194 -19.27 -9.40 -0.13
N THR A 195 -19.77 -10.36 -0.91
CA THR A 195 -19.26 -11.72 -0.91
C THR A 195 -18.05 -11.82 -1.83
N VAL A 196 -16.85 -11.85 -1.26
CA VAL A 196 -15.56 -11.96 -1.99
C VAL A 196 -15.64 -13.01 -3.10
N ASN A 197 -16.10 -14.24 -2.80
CA ASN A 197 -16.14 -15.29 -3.81
C ASN A 197 -17.10 -15.01 -4.98
N LYS A 198 -18.23 -14.32 -4.73
CA LYS A 198 -19.14 -13.91 -5.82
C LYS A 198 -18.51 -12.81 -6.66
N ARG A 199 -17.85 -11.85 -6.02
CA ARG A 199 -17.10 -10.76 -6.67
C ARG A 199 -16.04 -11.31 -7.64
N PHE A 200 -15.29 -12.33 -7.22
CA PHE A 200 -14.31 -13.00 -8.08
C PHE A 200 -14.97 -13.74 -9.25
N LYS A 201 -16.06 -14.49 -9.01
CA LYS A 201 -16.79 -15.19 -10.08
C LYS A 201 -17.37 -14.25 -11.12
N GLU A 202 -17.94 -13.13 -10.68
CA GLU A 202 -18.50 -12.11 -11.56
C GLU A 202 -17.43 -11.50 -12.47
N MET A 203 -16.27 -11.18 -11.90
CA MET A 203 -15.21 -10.50 -12.65
C MET A 203 -14.37 -11.44 -13.48
N TYR A 204 -13.93 -12.55 -12.91
CA TYR A 204 -12.90 -13.42 -13.49
C TYR A 204 -13.47 -14.78 -13.92
N GLY A 205 -14.76 -15.03 -13.77
CA GLY A 205 -15.42 -16.31 -14.10
C GLY A 205 -15.20 -17.41 -13.05
N GLU A 206 -14.21 -17.24 -12.18
CA GLU A 206 -13.78 -18.24 -11.21
C GLU A 206 -13.84 -17.74 -9.76
N GLY A 207 -13.93 -18.67 -8.82
CA GLY A 207 -13.90 -18.35 -7.39
C GLY A 207 -12.49 -17.98 -6.92
N ILE A 208 -12.41 -17.25 -5.80
CA ILE A 208 -11.11 -16.83 -5.22
C ILE A 208 -10.17 -18.01 -4.95
N LYS A 209 -10.70 -19.17 -4.56
CA LYS A 209 -9.90 -20.38 -4.32
C LYS A 209 -9.19 -20.88 -5.58
N THR A 210 -9.88 -20.86 -6.72
CA THR A 210 -9.31 -21.29 -8.00
C THR A 210 -8.20 -20.33 -8.42
N ILE A 211 -8.49 -19.03 -8.38
CA ILE A 211 -7.56 -17.98 -8.80
C ILE A 211 -6.35 -17.89 -7.86
N GLU A 212 -6.55 -18.08 -6.55
CA GLU A 212 -5.47 -18.21 -5.58
C GLU A 212 -4.57 -19.41 -5.90
N LYS A 213 -5.15 -20.56 -6.26
CA LYS A 213 -4.36 -21.72 -6.65
C LYS A 213 -3.51 -21.42 -7.89
N GLU A 214 -4.07 -20.79 -8.91
CA GLU A 214 -3.34 -20.39 -10.13
C GLU A 214 -2.22 -19.40 -9.83
N PHE A 215 -2.47 -18.43 -8.94
CA PHE A 215 -1.45 -17.52 -8.43
C PHE A 215 -0.31 -18.28 -7.73
N LEU A 216 -0.63 -19.21 -6.83
CA LEU A 216 0.39 -19.99 -6.11
C LEU A 216 1.17 -20.92 -7.04
N ASP A 217 0.51 -21.50 -8.04
CA ASP A 217 1.17 -22.32 -9.06
C ASP A 217 2.14 -21.46 -9.89
N TYR A 218 1.76 -20.22 -10.23
CA TYR A 218 2.66 -19.24 -10.85
C TYR A 218 3.84 -18.87 -9.94
N VAL A 219 3.59 -18.58 -8.66
CA VAL A 219 4.67 -18.24 -7.69
C VAL A 219 5.70 -19.36 -7.59
N ARG A 220 5.25 -20.62 -7.56
CA ARG A 220 6.13 -21.80 -7.45
C ARG A 220 7.01 -22.05 -8.67
N LEU A 221 6.84 -21.32 -9.77
CA LEU A 221 7.78 -21.34 -10.89
C LEU A 221 9.11 -20.68 -10.55
N PHE A 222 9.15 -19.89 -9.48
CA PHE A 222 10.32 -19.12 -9.04
C PHE A 222 10.88 -19.68 -7.75
N LYS A 223 12.09 -19.24 -7.41
CA LYS A 223 12.79 -19.61 -6.17
C LYS A 223 13.39 -18.38 -5.54
N LEU A 224 13.41 -18.34 -4.21
CA LEU A 224 14.11 -17.31 -3.49
C LEU A 224 15.61 -17.62 -3.52
N ASP A 225 16.44 -16.65 -3.87
CA ASP A 225 17.88 -16.82 -3.72
C ASP A 225 18.29 -16.76 -2.25
N TYR A 226 19.45 -17.34 -1.94
CA TYR A 226 19.93 -17.46 -0.57
C TYR A 226 20.14 -16.09 0.10
N ALA A 227 20.69 -15.11 -0.62
CA ALA A 227 20.95 -13.79 -0.04
C ALA A 227 19.66 -13.06 0.31
N MET A 228 18.64 -13.14 -0.57
CA MET A 228 17.33 -12.58 -0.29
C MET A 228 16.64 -13.27 0.88
N LYS A 229 16.78 -14.60 1.01
CA LYS A 229 16.26 -15.36 2.14
C LYS A 229 16.85 -14.90 3.48
N GLU A 230 18.17 -14.76 3.54
CA GLU A 230 18.86 -14.25 4.74
C GLU A 230 18.43 -12.82 5.05
N ARG A 231 18.28 -11.96 4.03
CA ARG A 231 17.80 -10.58 4.21
C ARG A 231 16.39 -10.54 4.82
N ILE A 232 15.49 -11.41 4.37
CA ILE A 232 14.13 -11.51 4.94
C ILE A 232 14.18 -11.96 6.40
N ILE A 233 15.03 -12.94 6.74
CA ILE A 233 15.20 -13.42 8.12
C ILE A 233 15.72 -12.30 9.02
N GLU A 234 16.73 -11.55 8.58
CA GLU A 234 17.27 -10.39 9.30
C GLU A 234 16.18 -9.36 9.56
N LEU A 235 15.41 -8.99 8.53
CA LEU A 235 14.31 -8.03 8.67
C LEU A 235 13.26 -8.50 9.67
N ILE A 236 12.84 -9.76 9.64
CA ILE A 236 11.87 -10.30 10.61
C ILE A 236 12.42 -10.24 12.03
N SER A 237 13.73 -10.46 12.23
CA SER A 237 14.35 -10.43 13.55
C SER A 237 14.45 -9.05 14.19
N GLU A 238 14.32 -7.98 13.39
CA GLU A 238 14.35 -6.59 13.84
C GLU A 238 12.97 -6.02 14.22
N MET A 239 11.90 -6.79 14.01
CA MET A 239 10.50 -6.39 14.26
C MET A 239 9.97 -6.92 15.59
#